data_AF-A0A5B2YXV0-F1
#
_entry.id   AF-A0A5B2YXV0-F1
#
_cell.length_a   1.000
_cell.length_b   1.000
_cell.length_c   1.000
_cell.angle_alpha   90.00
_cell.angle_beta   90.00
_cell.angle_gamma   90.00
#
_symmetry.space_group_name_H-M   'P 1'
#
loop_
_entity.id
_entity.type
_entity.pdbx_description
1 polymer ?
#
loop_
_entity_poly.entity_id
_entity_poly.type
_entity_poly.pdbx_seq_one_letter_code
_entity_poly.pdbx_strand_id
1 'polypeptide(L)'
;MKKNLNSLEDFVSNVHKLGYMLVNFAGERVPCLLMDPNEFENIMKVSQGRPNSIDTNLNIFDDGVHVFVNINIKFMNRILDYDFLLYANETLDFFKSLSVTGMIGISPSGSSESNVFFIQLPRKDQAIHAYNLIVSKLPESNKS
;
A
#
# COMPACT_ATOMS: atom_id res chain seq x y z
N MET A 1 2.20 9.04 15.50
CA MET A 1 1.53 10.36 15.48
C MET A 1 0.43 10.26 14.43
N LYS A 2 -0.85 10.57 14.74
CA LYS A 2 -1.89 10.56 13.70
C LYS A 2 -1.52 11.62 12.66
N LYS A 3 -1.37 11.23 11.39
CA LYS A 3 -1.07 12.15 10.29
C LYS A 3 -2.24 13.13 10.20
N ASN A 4 -1.94 14.43 10.18
CA ASN A 4 -2.94 15.43 9.88
C ASN A 4 -3.19 15.37 8.36
N LEU A 5 -4.45 15.31 7.92
CA LEU A 5 -4.83 15.15 6.52
C LEU A 5 -6.00 16.09 6.20
N ASN A 6 -5.82 17.39 6.46
CA ASN A 6 -6.89 18.39 6.37
C ASN A 6 -6.75 19.33 5.17
N SER A 7 -5.58 19.33 4.53
CA SER A 7 -5.27 20.18 3.37
C SER A 7 -4.43 19.41 2.35
N LEU A 8 -4.41 19.88 1.09
CA LEU A 8 -3.57 19.27 0.05
C LEU A 8 -2.08 19.23 0.45
N GLU A 9 -1.58 20.28 1.08
CA GLU A 9 -0.20 20.34 1.58
C GLU A 9 0.07 19.29 2.65
N ASP A 10 -0.90 19.03 3.54
CA ASP A 10 -0.83 17.92 4.48
C ASP A 10 -0.72 16.58 3.75
N PHE A 11 -1.55 16.34 2.74
CA PHE A 11 -1.49 15.09 1.96
C PHE A 11 -0.13 14.92 1.28
N VAL A 12 0.34 15.94 0.55
CA VAL A 12 1.60 15.92 -0.19
C VAL A 12 2.81 15.70 0.73
N SER A 13 2.84 16.38 1.88
CA SER A 13 3.92 16.22 2.87
C SER A 13 3.91 14.83 3.49
N ASN A 14 2.74 14.20 3.64
CA ASN A 14 2.58 12.86 4.23
C ASN A 14 2.66 11.69 3.23
N VAL A 15 2.78 11.95 1.92
CA VAL A 15 3.01 10.89 0.92
C VAL A 15 4.20 10.05 1.33
N HIS A 16 4.04 8.73 1.27
CA HIS A 16 5.04 7.76 1.65
C HIS A 16 6.33 7.92 0.83
N LYS A 17 7.43 8.27 1.50
CA LYS A 17 8.68 8.72 0.87
C LYS A 17 9.65 7.60 0.49
N LEU A 18 9.53 6.42 1.11
CA LEU A 18 10.40 5.29 0.77
C LEU A 18 9.99 4.62 -0.55
N GLY A 19 8.79 4.90 -1.03
CA GLY A 19 8.29 4.43 -2.32
C GLY A 19 7.77 3.00 -2.29
N TYR A 20 7.68 2.40 -3.47
CA TYR A 20 7.25 1.02 -3.68
C TYR A 20 8.02 0.43 -4.86
N MET A 21 7.89 -0.88 -5.03
CA MET A 21 8.38 -1.61 -6.19
C MET A 21 7.38 -2.69 -6.60
N LEU A 22 7.55 -3.25 -7.79
CA LEU A 22 6.78 -4.40 -8.26
C LEU A 22 7.66 -5.65 -8.28
N VAL A 23 7.45 -6.56 -7.33
CA VAL A 23 8.22 -7.80 -7.17
C VAL A 23 7.55 -8.95 -7.91
N ASN A 24 8.34 -9.88 -8.45
CA ASN A 24 7.79 -11.10 -9.05
C ASN A 24 7.54 -12.15 -7.95
N PHE A 25 6.31 -12.61 -7.82
CA PHE A 25 5.93 -13.68 -6.92
C PHE A 25 4.96 -14.62 -7.62
N ALA A 26 5.34 -15.90 -7.74
CA ALA A 26 4.56 -16.93 -8.43
C ALA A 26 4.16 -16.58 -9.88
N GLY A 27 4.99 -15.82 -10.59
CA GLY A 27 4.74 -15.40 -11.98
C GLY A 27 3.87 -14.14 -12.11
N GLU A 28 3.39 -13.60 -10.99
CA GLU A 28 2.64 -12.35 -10.93
C GLU A 28 3.53 -11.20 -10.44
N ARG A 29 3.26 -9.98 -10.93
CA ARG A 29 3.89 -8.77 -10.38
C ARG A 29 3.05 -8.27 -9.22
N VAL A 30 3.57 -8.41 -8.00
CA VAL A 30 2.93 -7.99 -6.76
C VAL A 30 3.45 -6.59 -6.36
N PRO A 31 2.58 -5.66 -5.98
CA PRO A 31 3.00 -4.35 -5.51
C PRO A 31 3.56 -4.45 -4.09
N CYS A 32 4.73 -3.88 -3.85
CA CYS A 32 5.47 -3.99 -2.60
C CYS A 32 5.83 -2.61 -2.03
N LEU A 33 5.32 -2.29 -0.84
CA LEU A 33 5.66 -1.07 -0.11
C LEU A 33 7.03 -1.20 0.52
N LEU A 34 7.84 -0.14 0.44
CA LEU A 34 9.13 -0.07 1.13
C LEU A 34 8.94 0.53 2.52
N MET A 35 9.66 0.04 3.52
CA MET A 35 9.55 0.57 4.89
C MET A 35 10.90 0.68 5.60
N ASP A 36 10.91 1.31 6.77
CA ASP A 36 12.12 1.35 7.59
C ASP A 36 12.56 -0.08 7.95
N PRO A 37 13.85 -0.43 7.79
CA PRO A 37 14.31 -1.79 8.09
C PRO A 37 14.05 -2.24 9.53
N ASN A 38 14.08 -1.34 10.52
CA ASN A 38 13.80 -1.71 11.92
C ASN A 38 12.31 -1.97 12.14
N GLU A 39 11.43 -1.21 11.48
CA GLU A 39 10.00 -1.47 11.50
C GLU A 39 9.66 -2.80 10.80
N PHE A 40 10.34 -3.11 9.69
CA PHE A 40 10.20 -4.40 9.01
C PHE A 40 10.64 -5.56 9.90
N GLU A 41 11.80 -5.44 10.55
CA GLU A 41 12.27 -6.43 11.53
C GLU A 41 11.26 -6.64 12.67
N ASN A 42 10.55 -5.59 13.08
CA ASN A 42 9.47 -5.71 14.06
C ASN A 42 8.31 -6.56 13.51
N ILE A 43 7.86 -6.31 12.27
CA ILE A 43 6.86 -7.16 11.59
C ILE A 43 7.31 -8.62 11.58
N MET A 44 8.56 -8.88 11.19
CA MET A 44 9.10 -10.24 11.11
C MET A 44 9.12 -10.92 12.49
N LYS A 45 9.60 -10.24 13.52
CA LYS A 45 9.64 -10.77 14.90
C LYS A 45 8.25 -11.13 15.43
N VAL A 46 7.24 -10.30 15.19
CA VAL A 46 5.88 -10.58 15.69
C VAL A 46 5.15 -11.66 14.87
N SER A 47 5.58 -11.87 13.63
CA SER A 47 4.98 -12.81 12.67
C SER A 47 5.57 -14.22 12.74
N GLN A 48 6.73 -14.38 13.36
CA GLN A 48 7.41 -15.68 13.45
C GLN A 48 6.56 -16.73 14.19
N GLY A 49 6.26 -17.83 13.49
CA GLY A 49 5.65 -19.04 14.06
C GLY A 49 4.20 -18.91 14.50
N ARG A 50 3.47 -17.87 14.07
CA ARG A 50 2.07 -17.64 14.49
C ARG A 50 1.20 -17.16 13.31
N PRO A 51 -0.07 -17.61 13.23
CA PRO A 51 -1.02 -17.04 12.29
C PRO A 51 -1.23 -15.55 12.59
N ASN A 52 -1.08 -14.72 11.58
CA ASN A 52 -1.40 -13.30 11.69
C ASN A 52 -2.82 -13.06 11.18
N SER A 53 -3.64 -12.41 12.00
CA SER A 53 -4.88 -11.80 11.52
C SER A 53 -4.54 -10.37 11.09
N ILE A 54 -4.53 -10.14 9.79
CA ILE A 54 -4.20 -8.86 9.18
C ILE A 54 -5.46 -8.30 8.54
N ASP A 55 -5.82 -7.08 8.92
CA ASP A 55 -6.84 -6.30 8.23
C ASP A 55 -6.15 -5.26 7.35
N THR A 56 -6.68 -5.04 6.14
CA THR A 56 -6.11 -4.09 5.18
C THR A 56 -7.21 -3.26 4.58
N ASN A 57 -7.12 -1.94 4.76
CA ASN A 57 -8.12 -0.98 4.31
C ASN A 57 -7.51 0.01 3.32
N LEU A 58 -8.22 0.30 2.23
CA LEU A 58 -7.85 1.29 1.23
C LEU A 58 -8.79 2.49 1.36
N ASN A 59 -8.30 3.60 1.92
CA ASN A 59 -9.08 4.83 2.07
C ASN A 59 -8.71 5.81 0.97
N ILE A 60 -9.68 6.20 0.15
CA ILE A 60 -9.46 7.07 -1.01
C ILE A 60 -9.90 8.49 -0.65
N PHE A 61 -9.02 9.46 -0.93
CA PHE A 61 -9.26 10.88 -0.77
C PHE A 61 -9.08 11.55 -2.13
N ASP A 62 -10.09 12.31 -2.58
CA ASP A 62 -10.05 13.01 -3.86
C ASP A 62 -10.63 14.42 -3.74
N ASP A 63 -10.03 15.37 -4.47
CA ASP A 63 -10.53 16.75 -4.61
C ASP A 63 -10.95 17.06 -6.06
N GLY A 64 -11.09 16.03 -6.90
CA GLY A 64 -11.35 16.15 -8.34
C GLY A 64 -10.11 16.30 -9.23
N VAL A 65 -8.93 16.54 -8.66
CA VAL A 65 -7.65 16.66 -9.39
C VAL A 65 -6.62 15.67 -8.83
N HIS A 66 -6.47 15.66 -7.52
CA HIS A 66 -5.52 14.86 -6.78
C HIS A 66 -6.22 13.70 -6.11
N VAL A 67 -5.72 12.49 -6.35
CA VAL A 67 -6.22 11.26 -5.74
C VAL A 67 -5.13 10.71 -4.82
N PHE A 68 -5.43 10.60 -3.54
CA PHE A 68 -4.58 9.96 -2.55
C PHE A 68 -5.24 8.70 -2.02
N VAL A 69 -4.45 7.69 -1.70
CA VAL A 69 -4.94 6.45 -1.10
C VAL A 69 -4.11 6.15 0.13
N ASN A 70 -4.75 6.11 1.30
CA ASN A 70 -4.13 5.63 2.52
C ASN A 70 -4.38 4.12 2.66
N ILE A 71 -3.31 3.35 2.56
CA ILE A 71 -3.28 1.90 2.79
C ILE A 71 -3.00 1.69 4.27
N ASN A 72 -4.02 1.26 5.00
CA ASN A 72 -3.94 0.96 6.42
C ASN A 72 -3.80 -0.54 6.62
N ILE A 73 -2.71 -0.99 7.25
CA ILE A 73 -2.41 -2.40 7.52
C ILE A 73 -2.36 -2.63 9.02
N LYS A 74 -3.35 -3.37 9.52
CA LYS A 74 -3.55 -3.63 10.95
C LYS A 74 -3.28 -5.09 11.30
N PHE A 75 -2.32 -5.31 12.19
CA PHE A 75 -2.10 -6.62 12.80
C PHE A 75 -2.99 -6.73 14.04
N MET A 76 -4.19 -7.29 13.85
CA MET A 76 -5.30 -7.27 14.82
C MET A 76 -4.92 -7.78 16.22
N ASN A 77 -3.93 -8.68 16.31
CA ASN A 77 -3.51 -9.32 17.57
C ASN A 77 -2.23 -8.71 18.18
N ARG A 78 -1.71 -7.60 17.65
CA ARG A 78 -0.33 -7.15 17.94
C ARG A 78 -0.13 -5.65 18.18
N ILE A 79 -1.19 -4.82 18.20
CA ILE A 79 -1.08 -3.35 18.34
C ILE A 79 -0.05 -2.76 17.34
N LEU A 80 0.08 -3.38 16.16
CA LEU A 80 0.85 -2.83 15.05
C LEU A 80 -0.14 -2.36 13.99
N ASP A 81 0.01 -1.10 13.62
CA ASP A 81 -0.83 -0.41 12.65
C ASP A 81 0.09 0.47 11.80
N TYR A 82 0.02 0.31 10.48
CA TYR A 82 0.86 1.02 9.53
C TYR A 82 0.00 1.72 8.49
N ASP A 83 0.30 3.00 8.25
CA ASP A 83 -0.39 3.85 7.28
C ASP A 83 0.55 4.31 6.16
N PHE A 84 0.30 3.84 4.94
CA PHE A 84 1.02 4.23 3.75
C PHE A 84 0.13 5.08 2.85
N LEU A 85 0.43 6.38 2.77
CA LEU A 85 -0.29 7.31 1.90
C LEU A 85 0.40 7.36 0.54
N LEU A 86 -0.26 6.92 -0.51
CA LEU A 86 0.24 7.01 -1.88
C LEU A 86 -0.52 8.07 -2.66
N TYR A 87 0.19 8.80 -3.51
CA TYR A 87 -0.41 9.70 -4.50
C TYR A 87 -0.74 8.90 -5.77
N ALA A 88 -2.01 8.55 -5.96
CA ALA A 88 -2.43 7.58 -6.96
C ALA A 88 -2.26 8.07 -8.40
N ASN A 89 -2.23 9.39 -8.62
CA ASN A 89 -1.95 9.99 -9.92
C ASN A 89 -0.58 9.59 -10.49
N GLU A 90 0.39 9.26 -9.63
CA GLU A 90 1.76 8.88 -10.00
C GLU A 90 2.08 7.40 -9.71
N THR A 91 1.15 6.68 -9.07
CA THR A 91 1.38 5.31 -8.58
C THR A 91 0.29 4.34 -9.05
N LEU A 92 -0.27 4.60 -10.23
CA LEU A 92 -1.41 3.83 -10.76
C LEU A 92 -1.06 2.36 -11.02
N ASP A 93 0.18 2.05 -11.41
CA ASP A 93 0.68 0.70 -11.61
C ASP A 93 0.66 -0.14 -10.32
N PHE A 94 0.92 0.48 -9.16
CA PHE A 94 0.74 -0.15 -7.84
C PHE A 94 -0.70 -0.64 -7.67
N PHE A 95 -1.69 0.23 -7.88
CA PHE A 95 -3.10 -0.10 -7.68
C PHE A 95 -3.63 -1.07 -8.74
N LYS A 96 -3.16 -0.96 -9.98
CA LYS A 96 -3.44 -1.93 -11.04
C LYS A 96 -2.94 -3.31 -10.63
N SER A 97 -1.67 -3.41 -10.27
CA SER A 97 -1.03 -4.63 -9.80
C SER A 97 -1.74 -5.23 -8.57
N LEU A 98 -2.17 -4.38 -7.63
CA LEU A 98 -2.95 -4.77 -6.47
C LEU A 98 -4.33 -5.34 -6.84
N SER A 99 -5.02 -4.72 -7.80
CA SER A 99 -6.33 -5.20 -8.27
C SER A 99 -6.25 -6.56 -8.97
N VAL A 100 -5.14 -6.81 -9.67
CA VAL A 100 -4.90 -8.05 -10.42
C VAL A 100 -4.48 -9.18 -9.49
N THR A 101 -3.59 -8.92 -8.55
CA THR A 101 -3.03 -9.97 -7.67
C THR A 101 -3.85 -10.17 -6.40
N GLY A 102 -4.47 -9.11 -5.87
CA GLY A 102 -5.06 -9.10 -4.55
C GLY A 102 -4.03 -9.26 -3.42
N MET A 103 -2.74 -9.05 -3.71
CA MET A 103 -1.65 -9.21 -2.76
C MET A 103 -0.88 -7.90 -2.61
N ILE A 104 -0.35 -7.65 -1.42
CA ILE A 104 0.59 -6.55 -1.12
C ILE A 104 1.84 -7.15 -0.50
N GLY A 105 3.00 -6.75 -0.99
CA GLY A 105 4.28 -6.99 -0.33
C GLY A 105 4.65 -5.83 0.60
N ILE A 106 5.42 -6.14 1.64
CA ILE A 106 6.16 -5.15 2.43
C ILE A 106 7.62 -5.60 2.45
N SER A 107 8.57 -4.69 2.22
CA SER A 107 10.00 -4.98 2.18
C SER A 107 10.79 -3.88 2.87
N PRO A 108 11.93 -4.19 3.52
CA PRO A 108 12.78 -3.15 4.08
C PRO A 108 13.42 -2.35 2.94
N SER A 109 13.42 -1.03 3.06
CA SER A 109 14.11 -0.14 2.12
C SER A 109 15.61 -0.46 2.04
N GLY A 110 16.20 -0.33 0.85
CA GLY A 110 17.62 -0.63 0.62
C GLY A 110 17.97 -2.13 0.56
N SER A 111 17.00 -3.04 0.70
CA SER A 111 17.20 -4.46 0.45
C SER A 111 16.97 -4.83 -1.02
N SER A 112 17.70 -5.84 -1.50
CA SER A 112 17.34 -6.55 -2.73
C SER A 112 16.07 -7.38 -2.49
N GLU A 113 15.33 -7.72 -3.55
CA GLU A 113 14.00 -8.37 -3.63
C GLU A 113 13.78 -9.67 -2.80
N SER A 114 14.73 -10.07 -1.96
CA SER A 114 14.77 -11.32 -1.22
C SER A 114 13.95 -11.35 0.08
N ASN A 115 13.71 -10.20 0.74
CA ASN A 115 13.02 -10.14 2.04
C ASN A 115 11.66 -9.44 1.95
N VAL A 116 10.67 -10.13 1.40
CA VAL A 116 9.30 -9.61 1.24
C VAL A 116 8.33 -10.33 2.17
N PHE A 117 7.56 -9.56 2.92
CA PHE A 117 6.41 -10.04 3.68
C PHE A 117 5.13 -9.85 2.85
N PHE A 118 4.57 -10.95 2.34
CA PHE A 118 3.36 -10.91 1.51
C PHE A 118 2.08 -10.99 2.35
N ILE A 119 1.12 -10.14 1.99
CA ILE A 119 -0.21 -10.05 2.59
C ILE A 119 -1.22 -10.28 1.47
N GLN A 120 -2.00 -11.35 1.58
CA GLN A 120 -3.18 -11.53 0.74
C GLN A 120 -4.31 -10.66 1.30
N LEU A 121 -4.89 -9.81 0.46
CA LEU A 121 -6.08 -9.06 0.85
C LEU A 121 -7.22 -10.03 1.16
N PRO A 122 -7.96 -9.84 2.27
CA PRO A 122 -9.12 -10.67 2.57
C PRO A 122 -10.23 -10.52 1.51
N ARG A 123 -10.26 -9.39 0.80
CA ARG A 123 -11.29 -9.00 -0.17
C ARG A 123 -10.69 -8.33 -1.39
N LYS A 124 -10.34 -9.13 -2.41
CA LYS A 124 -9.77 -8.63 -3.68
C LYS A 124 -10.72 -7.69 -4.43
N ASP A 125 -12.03 -7.85 -4.28
CA ASP A 125 -13.06 -6.96 -4.83
C ASP A 125 -12.86 -5.51 -4.39
N GLN A 126 -12.38 -5.27 -3.16
CA GLN A 126 -12.09 -3.91 -2.69
C GLN A 126 -10.92 -3.27 -3.44
N ALA A 127 -9.88 -4.04 -3.77
CA ALA A 127 -8.77 -3.55 -4.59
C ALA A 127 -9.21 -3.23 -6.03
N ILE A 128 -10.08 -4.06 -6.61
CA ILE A 128 -10.66 -3.82 -7.94
C ILE A 128 -11.52 -2.54 -7.92
N HIS A 129 -12.38 -2.40 -6.92
CA HIS A 129 -13.21 -1.20 -6.77
C HIS A 129 -12.37 0.06 -6.57
N ALA A 130 -11.34 0.00 -5.71
CA ALA A 130 -10.41 1.10 -5.49
C ALA A 130 -9.70 1.51 -6.79
N TYR A 131 -9.16 0.55 -7.54
CA TYR A 131 -8.52 0.81 -8.83
C TYR A 131 -9.46 1.49 -9.82
N ASN A 132 -10.68 0.96 -10.00
CA ASN A 132 -11.67 1.56 -10.89
C ASN A 132 -12.06 2.98 -10.47
N LEU A 133 -12.20 3.24 -9.17
CA LEU A 133 -12.49 4.57 -8.66
C LEU A 133 -11.34 5.53 -8.96
N ILE A 134 -10.09 5.13 -8.69
CA ILE A 134 -8.90 5.94 -9.02
C ILE A 134 -8.88 6.27 -10.51
N VAL A 135 -9.00 5.27 -11.39
CA VAL A 135 -9.02 5.48 -12.85
C VAL A 135 -10.14 6.43 -13.27
N SER A 136 -11.32 6.35 -12.65
CA SER A 136 -12.43 7.25 -12.98
C SER A 136 -12.17 8.72 -12.60
N LYS A 137 -11.26 8.96 -11.65
CA LYS A 137 -10.92 10.29 -11.12
C LYS A 137 -9.67 10.90 -11.75
N LEU A 138 -8.84 10.08 -12.40
CA LEU A 138 -7.62 10.57 -13.04
C LEU A 138 -7.92 11.27 -14.38
N PRO A 139 -7.15 12.31 -14.74
CA PRO A 139 -7.17 12.86 -16.09
C PRO A 139 -6.82 11.80 -17.14
N GLU A 140 -7.36 11.90 -18.35
CA GLU A 140 -7.10 10.96 -19.46
C GLU A 140 -5.58 10.73 -19.72
N SER A 141 -4.75 11.76 -19.53
CA SER A 141 -3.29 11.69 -19.68
C SER A 141 -2.60 10.69 -18.74
N ASN A 142 -3.25 10.32 -17.62
CA ASN A 142 -2.67 9.48 -16.56
C ASN A 142 -3.21 8.04 -16.58
N LYS A 143 -4.07 7.68 -17.55
CA LYS A 143 -4.71 6.36 -17.64
C LYS A 143 -3.96 5.33 -18.50
N SER A 144 -2.81 5.71 -19.06
CA SER A 144 -2.00 4.89 -19.99
C SER A 144 -1.19 3.80 -19.28
#